data_AF-G9BGV9-F1
#
_entry.id   AF-G9BGV9-F1
#
_cell.length_a   1.000
_cell.length_b   1.000
_cell.length_c   1.000
_cell.angle_alpha   90.00
_cell.angle_beta   90.00
_cell.angle_gamma   90.00
#
_symmetry.space_group_name_H-M   'P 1'
#
loop_
_entity.id
_entity.type
_entity.pdbx_description
1 polymer ?
#
loop_
_entity_poly.entity_id
_entity_poly.type
_entity_poly.pdbx_seq_one_letter_code
_entity_poly.pdbx_strand_id
1 'polypeptide(L)' 'CGMGVCHCCLVKIDGRHKRRACQTQVRPGMQIETRANRIAETEAP' A
#
# COMPACT_ATOMS: atom_id res chain seq x y z
N CYS A 1 -6.81 2.78 -10.75
CA CYS A 1 -8.13 2.97 -11.40
C CYS A 1 -9.25 3.38 -10.45
N GLY A 2 -9.11 3.29 -9.12
CA GLY A 2 -10.21 3.61 -8.19
C GLY A 2 -11.27 2.50 -8.09
N MET A 3 -11.60 1.83 -9.19
CA MET A 3 -12.64 0.78 -9.27
C MET A 3 -12.24 -0.59 -8.67
N GLY A 4 -10.97 -0.79 -8.30
CA GLY A 4 -10.49 -2.05 -7.73
C GLY A 4 -10.09 -3.15 -8.71
N VAL A 5 -10.17 -2.92 -10.03
CA VAL A 5 -9.89 -3.93 -11.08
C VAL A 5 -8.43 -3.97 -11.55
N CYS A 6 -7.69 -2.86 -11.45
CA CYS A 6 -6.33 -2.80 -12.01
C CYS A 6 -5.26 -3.45 -11.12
N HIS A 7 -5.57 -3.73 -9.85
CA HIS A 7 -4.65 -4.31 -8.88
C HIS A 7 -3.31 -3.56 -8.64
N CYS A 8 -3.14 -2.34 -9.16
CA CYS A 8 -1.92 -1.54 -8.95
C CYS A 8 -1.78 -0.98 -7.51
N CYS A 9 -2.84 -1.02 -6.71
CA CYS A 9 -2.90 -0.40 -5.38
C CYS A 9 -2.81 -1.42 -4.22
N LEU A 10 -2.24 -2.59 -4.49
CA LEU A 10 -2.14 -3.65 -3.48
C LEU A 10 -1.09 -3.30 -2.43
N VAL A 11 -1.53 -3.27 -1.17
CA VAL A 11 -0.70 -3.00 0.01
C VAL A 11 -0.96 -4.07 1.08
N LYS A 12 -0.18 -4.06 2.15
CA LYS A 12 -0.47 -4.84 3.35
C LYS A 12 -1.08 -3.91 4.41
N ILE A 13 -2.21 -4.30 4.97
CA ILE A 13 -2.93 -3.54 6.00
C ILE A 13 -3.16 -4.47 7.18
N ASP A 14 -2.70 -4.08 8.37
CA ASP A 14 -2.86 -4.82 9.62
C ASP A 14 -2.47 -6.31 9.48
N GLY A 15 -1.28 -6.57 8.92
CA GLY A 15 -0.77 -7.92 8.69
C GLY A 15 -1.30 -8.61 7.42
N ARG A 16 -2.37 -8.12 6.80
CA ARG A 16 -3.02 -8.78 5.65
C ARG A 16 -2.49 -8.25 4.33
N HIS A 17 -1.90 -9.13 3.53
CA HIS A 17 -1.39 -8.80 2.19
C HIS A 17 -2.51 -8.61 1.15
N LYS A 18 -2.15 -7.98 0.02
CA LYS A 18 -3.00 -7.83 -1.17
C LYS A 18 -4.34 -7.11 -0.89
N ARG A 19 -4.33 -6.11 -0.01
CA ARG A 19 -5.48 -5.23 0.23
C ARG A 19 -5.47 -4.10 -0.79
N ARG A 20 -6.65 -3.76 -1.32
CA ARG A 20 -6.80 -2.66 -2.29
C ARG A 20 -6.86 -1.34 -1.55
N ALA A 21 -5.81 -0.52 -1.63
CA ALA A 21 -5.83 0.81 -1.03
C ALA A 21 -6.97 1.68 -1.58
N CYS A 22 -7.25 1.61 -2.89
CA CYS A 22 -8.31 2.43 -3.51
C CYS A 22 -9.75 2.09 -3.11
N GLN A 23 -9.96 1.00 -2.37
CA GLN A 23 -11.28 0.51 -1.96
C GLN A 23 -11.32 0.25 -0.43
N THR A 24 -10.30 0.70 0.31
CA THR A 24 -10.22 0.51 1.76
C THR A 24 -10.28 1.88 2.44
N GLN A 25 -11.34 2.11 3.22
CA GLN A 25 -11.45 3.32 4.06
C GLN A 25 -10.36 3.31 5.14
N VAL A 26 -9.62 4.40 5.26
CA VAL A 26 -8.60 4.56 6.31
C VAL A 26 -9.25 4.71 7.68
N ARG A 27 -8.62 4.13 8.71
CA ARG A 27 -9.03 4.24 10.11
C ARG A 27 -7.82 4.60 10.97
N PRO A 28 -7.99 5.38 12.06
CA PRO A 28 -6.90 5.65 13.00
C PRO A 28 -6.25 4.36 13.50
N GLY A 29 -4.92 4.34 13.60
CA GLY A 29 -4.15 3.20 14.08
C GLY A 29 -3.91 2.07 13.07
N MET A 30 -4.43 2.16 11.84
CA MET A 30 -4.10 1.19 10.79
C MET A 30 -2.59 1.17 10.52
N GLN A 31 -2.02 -0.04 10.44
CA GLN A 31 -0.64 -0.24 9.99
C GLN A 31 -0.65 -0.59 8.51
N ILE A 32 -0.04 0.26 7.69
CA ILE A 32 -0.02 0.12 6.24
C ILE A 32 1.44 -0.04 5.79
N GLU A 33 1.75 -1.17 5.18
CA GLU A 33 3.06 -1.43 4.56
C GLU A 33 2.91 -1.39 3.03
N THR A 34 3.66 -0.50 2.39
CA THR A 34 3.76 -0.35 0.94
C THR A 34 5.04 -1.01 0.42
N ARG A 35 5.19 -1.10 -0.90
CA ARG A 35 6.48 -1.48 -1.49
C ARG A 35 7.49 -0.36 -1.25
N ALA A 36 8.75 -0.74 -1.13
CA ALA A 36 9.82 0.22 -1.01
C ALA A 36 9.98 1.04 -2.30
N ASN A 37 10.34 2.31 -2.13
CA ASN A 37 10.67 3.18 -3.24
C ASN A 37 12.15 2.99 -3.60
N ARG A 38 12.39 2.39 -4.76
CA ARG A 38 13.74 2.17 -5.32
C ARG A 38 14.62 3.42 -5.35
N ILE A 39 14.05 4.61 -5.57
CA ILE A 39 14.82 5.85 -5.64
C ILE A 39 15.34 6.20 -4.24
N ALA A 40 14.46 6.18 -3.24
CA ALA A 40 14.82 6.45 -1.86
C ALA A 40 15.83 5.43 -1.30
N GLU A 41 15.75 4.16 -1.71
CA GLU A 41 16.75 3.14 -1.35
C GLU A 41 18.14 3.41 -1.92
N THR A 42 18.21 4.05 -3.10
CA THR A 42 19.47 4.38 -3.76
C THR A 42 20.11 5.65 -3.17
N GLU A 43 19.30 6.53 -2.58
CA GLU A 43 19.74 7.77 -1.92
C GLU A 43 20.08 7.58 -0.42
N ALA A 44 19.86 6.38 0.13
CA ALA A 44 20.23 6.06 1.50
C ALA A 44 21.76 5.88 1.63
N PRO A 45 22.41 6.53 2.62
CA PRO A 45 23.86 6.47 2.83
C PRO A 45 24.37 5.09 3.27
#